data_AF-A0A939UNR7-F1
#
_entry.id   AF-A0A939UNR7-F1
#
_cell.length_a   1.000
_cell.length_b   1.000
_cell.length_c   1.000
_cell.angle_alpha   90.00
_cell.angle_beta   90.00
_cell.angle_gamma   90.00
#
_symmetry.space_group_name_H-M   'P 1'
#
loop_
_entity.id
_entity.type
_entity.pdbx_description
1 polymer ?
#
loop_
_entity_poly.entity_id
_entity_poly.type
_entity_poly.pdbx_seq_one_letter_code
_entity_poly.pdbx_strand_id
1 'polypeptide(L)'
;MSNYKFETLQLHVGQEQADPASDARAVPIYQTTSYVFHNSKHAADRFGLADAGNIYGRLTNSTQDVFEKRIAALEGGVAALAVASGAAAITYTIEALAQAGEHIVAQKTIYGGTYNLLSHTLKQFGVETTFVNAHDLKEVEGAIKPNTKAVYLETLGNPNSDIPD
;
A
#
# COMPACT_ATOMS: atom_id res chain seq x y z
N MET A 1 3.42 -9.72 -18.10
CA MET A 1 3.95 -8.35 -17.96
C MET A 1 4.29 -7.84 -19.35
N SER A 2 3.96 -6.60 -19.68
CA SER A 2 4.27 -6.05 -21.00
C SER A 2 5.78 -5.95 -21.21
N ASN A 3 6.27 -6.18 -22.44
CA ASN A 3 7.69 -6.05 -22.83
C ASN A 3 8.17 -4.59 -22.92
N TYR A 4 7.46 -3.64 -22.31
CA TYR A 4 7.82 -2.22 -22.33
C TYR A 4 8.86 -1.89 -21.26
N LYS A 5 9.69 -0.88 -21.54
CA LYS A 5 10.69 -0.38 -20.59
C LYS A 5 10.04 0.51 -19.51
N PHE A 6 10.76 0.72 -18.40
CA PHE A 6 10.29 1.49 -17.25
C PHE A 6 9.71 2.86 -17.65
N GLU A 7 10.38 3.61 -18.53
CA GLU A 7 9.97 4.95 -18.93
C GLU A 7 8.63 4.94 -19.70
N THR A 8 8.39 3.88 -20.49
CA THR A 8 7.12 3.68 -21.17
C THR A 8 6.02 3.31 -20.17
N LEU A 9 6.32 2.45 -19.21
CA LEU A 9 5.36 2.07 -18.16
C LEU A 9 4.96 3.29 -17.32
N GLN A 10 5.94 4.10 -16.92
CA GLN A 10 5.77 5.30 -16.12
C GLN A 10 4.84 6.32 -16.78
N LEU A 11 4.88 6.42 -18.11
CA LEU A 11 4.04 7.37 -18.84
C LEU A 11 2.63 6.84 -19.12
N HIS A 12 2.50 5.55 -19.44
CA HIS A 12 1.28 5.04 -20.09
C HIS A 12 0.42 4.10 -19.24
N VAL A 13 0.99 3.37 -18.28
CA VAL A 13 0.21 2.35 -17.55
C VAL A 13 -0.97 2.98 -16.82
N GLY A 14 -2.11 2.29 -16.89
CA GLY A 14 -3.37 2.69 -16.28
C GLY A 14 -4.20 3.64 -17.15
N GLN A 15 -3.63 4.20 -18.21
CA GLN A 15 -4.36 4.95 -19.23
C GLN A 15 -3.75 4.67 -20.61
N GLU A 16 -3.79 3.44 -21.08
CA GLU A 16 -3.23 3.07 -22.38
C GLU A 16 -4.03 3.70 -23.53
N GLN A 17 -5.36 3.72 -23.38
CA GLN A 17 -6.30 4.34 -24.31
C GLN A 17 -6.76 5.72 -23.84
N ALA A 18 -7.21 6.58 -24.76
CA ALA A 18 -7.82 7.85 -24.41
C ALA A 18 -9.12 7.65 -23.62
N ASP A 19 -9.52 8.66 -22.84
CA ASP A 19 -10.79 8.63 -22.10
C ASP A 19 -11.97 8.47 -23.06
N PRO A 20 -12.81 7.43 -22.92
CA PRO A 20 -13.89 7.17 -23.88
C PRO A 20 -15.05 8.16 -23.80
N ALA A 21 -15.12 9.02 -22.77
CA ALA A 21 -16.16 10.03 -22.66
C ALA A 21 -15.85 11.30 -23.48
N SER A 22 -14.57 11.56 -23.79
CA SER A 22 -14.15 12.84 -24.36
C SER A 22 -12.92 12.80 -25.29
N ASP A 23 -12.34 11.62 -25.51
CA ASP A 23 -11.07 11.42 -26.22
C ASP A 23 -9.85 12.10 -25.54
N ALA A 24 -9.97 12.47 -24.25
CA ALA A 24 -8.88 13.10 -23.53
C ALA A 24 -7.70 12.15 -23.32
N ARG A 25 -6.48 12.62 -23.65
CA ARG A 25 -5.24 11.84 -23.49
C ARG A 25 -4.65 11.89 -22.09
N ALA A 26 -4.86 12.99 -21.37
CA ALA A 26 -4.51 13.11 -19.96
C ALA A 26 -5.57 12.43 -19.10
N VAL A 27 -5.19 11.95 -17.91
CA VAL A 27 -6.14 11.31 -16.97
C VAL A 27 -7.12 12.39 -16.48
N PRO A 28 -8.44 12.24 -16.69
CA PRO A 28 -9.40 13.15 -16.08
C PRO A 28 -9.36 13.09 -14.55
N ILE A 29 -9.61 14.22 -13.90
CA ILE A 29 -9.71 14.28 -12.43
C ILE A 29 -11.15 13.97 -12.03
N TYR A 30 -11.39 12.77 -11.52
CA TYR A 30 -12.69 12.34 -10.99
C TYR A 30 -12.86 12.82 -9.56
N GLN A 31 -13.02 14.14 -9.39
CA GLN A 31 -13.24 14.81 -8.10
C GLN A 31 -14.69 14.61 -7.60
N THR A 32 -15.07 13.37 -7.35
CA THR A 32 -16.38 12.98 -6.82
C THR A 32 -16.22 12.05 -5.63
N THR A 33 -17.20 12.09 -4.72
CA THR A 33 -17.29 11.15 -3.59
C THR A 33 -18.11 9.93 -3.92
N SER A 34 -19.09 10.02 -4.83
CA SER A 34 -20.09 8.97 -5.08
C SER A 34 -20.33 8.75 -6.57
N TYR A 35 -20.82 7.56 -6.91
CA TYR A 35 -21.04 7.11 -8.27
C TYR A 35 -22.50 6.65 -8.43
N VAL A 36 -23.10 6.95 -9.58
CA VAL A 36 -24.50 6.62 -9.86
C VAL A 36 -24.61 5.18 -10.34
N PHE A 37 -25.60 4.44 -9.80
CA PHE A 37 -25.94 3.11 -10.30
C PHE A 37 -27.01 3.20 -11.39
N HIS A 38 -26.89 2.38 -12.44
CA HIS A 38 -27.87 2.33 -13.52
C HIS A 38 -29.24 1.79 -13.09
N ASN A 39 -29.28 0.92 -12.08
CA ASN A 39 -30.49 0.40 -11.44
C ASN A 39 -30.12 -0.31 -10.10
N SER A 40 -31.13 -0.81 -9.38
CA SER A 40 -30.95 -1.50 -8.10
C SER A 40 -30.15 -2.80 -8.20
N LYS A 41 -30.27 -3.55 -9.30
CA LYS A 41 -29.47 -4.75 -9.53
C LYS A 41 -27.99 -4.40 -9.69
N HIS A 42 -27.66 -3.39 -10.49
CA HIS A 42 -26.28 -2.91 -10.64
C HIS A 42 -25.68 -2.49 -9.29
N ALA A 43 -26.44 -1.80 -8.44
CA ALA A 43 -25.98 -1.47 -7.09
C ALA A 43 -25.67 -2.73 -6.26
N ALA A 44 -26.58 -3.72 -6.26
CA ALA A 44 -26.37 -4.98 -5.55
C ALA A 44 -25.15 -5.75 -6.07
N ASP A 45 -24.97 -5.82 -7.39
CA ASP A 45 -23.84 -6.49 -8.02
C ASP A 45 -22.50 -5.80 -7.67
N ARG A 46 -22.48 -4.46 -7.62
CA ARG A 46 -21.30 -3.66 -7.20
C ARG A 46 -20.89 -3.96 -5.76
N PHE A 47 -21.83 -3.90 -4.81
CA PHE A 47 -21.54 -4.20 -3.40
C PHE A 47 -21.23 -5.68 -3.16
N GLY A 48 -21.81 -6.57 -3.96
CA GLY A 48 -21.53 -8.01 -3.94
C GLY A 48 -20.25 -8.41 -4.67
N LEU A 49 -19.50 -7.44 -5.22
CA LEU A 49 -18.28 -7.66 -6.03
C LEU A 49 -18.48 -8.56 -7.26
N ALA A 50 -19.73 -8.72 -7.71
CA ALA A 50 -20.08 -9.43 -8.94
C ALA A 50 -19.90 -8.55 -10.18
N ASP A 51 -19.89 -7.23 -10.01
CA ASP A 51 -19.57 -6.24 -11.03
C ASP A 51 -18.50 -5.26 -10.53
N ALA A 52 -17.41 -5.11 -11.29
CA ALA A 52 -16.22 -4.39 -10.87
C ALA A 52 -16.31 -2.89 -11.16
N GLY A 53 -15.87 -2.07 -10.19
CA GLY A 53 -15.61 -0.63 -10.33
C GLY A 53 -16.29 0.19 -9.24
N ASN A 54 -16.54 1.48 -9.51
CA ASN A 54 -16.71 2.44 -8.42
C ASN A 54 -18.05 2.38 -7.67
N ILE A 55 -17.95 2.58 -6.35
CA ILE A 55 -19.08 2.71 -5.42
C ILE A 55 -18.98 4.07 -4.71
N TYR A 56 -17.84 4.31 -4.05
CA TYR A 56 -17.59 5.49 -3.22
C TYR A 56 -16.09 5.80 -3.20
N GLY A 57 -15.73 7.08 -3.27
CA GLY A 57 -14.35 7.56 -3.44
C GLY A 57 -13.37 7.15 -2.34
N ARG A 58 -13.87 6.77 -1.15
CA ARG A 58 -13.04 6.20 -0.07
C ARG A 58 -12.59 4.77 -0.35
N LEU A 59 -13.34 4.02 -1.17
CA LEU A 59 -13.03 2.63 -1.53
C LEU A 59 -12.24 2.57 -2.83
N THR A 60 -12.73 3.27 -3.85
CA THR A 60 -12.13 3.28 -5.20
C THR A 60 -12.42 4.62 -5.88
N ASN A 61 -11.51 5.05 -6.74
CA ASN A 61 -11.69 6.23 -7.58
C ASN A 61 -10.96 6.06 -8.92
N SER A 62 -11.57 6.45 -10.03
CA SER A 62 -10.97 6.24 -11.36
C SER A 62 -9.63 6.96 -11.56
N THR A 63 -9.41 8.13 -10.96
CA THR A 63 -8.10 8.80 -11.01
C THR A 63 -7.07 8.05 -10.17
N GLN A 64 -7.46 7.55 -9.00
CA GLN A 64 -6.56 6.78 -8.11
C GLN A 64 -6.21 5.41 -8.71
N ASP A 65 -7.15 4.72 -9.34
CA ASP A 65 -6.94 3.42 -9.98
C ASP A 65 -5.84 3.49 -11.07
N VAL A 66 -5.76 4.59 -11.82
CA VAL A 66 -4.65 4.80 -12.77
C VAL A 66 -3.30 4.88 -12.04
N PHE A 67 -3.23 5.62 -10.94
CA PHE A 67 -2.02 5.73 -10.14
C PHE A 67 -1.64 4.38 -9.52
N GLU A 68 -2.59 3.64 -8.96
CA GLU A 68 -2.38 2.33 -8.35
C GLU A 68 -1.86 1.30 -9.36
N LYS A 69 -2.51 1.18 -10.52
CA LYS A 69 -2.05 0.30 -11.61
C LYS A 69 -0.63 0.64 -12.05
N ARG A 70 -0.32 1.93 -12.14
CA ARG A 70 1.00 2.40 -12.56
C ARG A 70 2.08 2.07 -11.54
N ILE A 71 1.86 2.35 -10.26
CA ILE A 71 2.80 1.99 -9.20
C ILE A 71 3.01 0.48 -9.14
N ALA A 72 1.92 -0.31 -9.21
CA ALA A 72 2.02 -1.77 -9.23
C ALA A 72 2.89 -2.27 -10.39
N ALA A 73 2.72 -1.71 -11.60
CA ALA A 73 3.53 -2.09 -12.75
C ALA A 73 5.01 -1.68 -12.64
N LEU A 74 5.30 -0.53 -12.04
CA LEU A 74 6.67 -0.03 -11.86
C LEU A 74 7.43 -0.82 -10.79
N GLU A 75 6.76 -1.23 -9.71
CA GLU A 75 7.34 -2.01 -8.62
C GLU A 75 7.30 -3.53 -8.87
N GLY A 76 6.66 -3.98 -9.96
CA GLY A 76 6.47 -5.40 -10.27
C GLY A 76 5.48 -6.12 -9.35
N GLY A 77 4.67 -5.38 -8.59
CA GLY A 77 3.62 -5.90 -7.72
C GLY A 77 2.36 -6.34 -8.47
N VAL A 78 1.50 -7.13 -7.82
CA VAL A 78 0.22 -7.58 -8.40
C VAL A 78 -0.89 -6.53 -8.32
N ALA A 79 -0.77 -5.58 -7.37
CA ALA A 79 -1.69 -4.47 -7.13
C ALA A 79 -0.99 -3.39 -6.28
N ALA A 80 -1.59 -2.21 -6.19
CA ALA A 80 -1.20 -1.15 -5.26
C ALA A 80 -2.45 -0.48 -4.67
N LEU A 81 -2.26 0.29 -3.60
CA LEU A 81 -3.34 1.04 -2.94
C LEU A 81 -2.87 2.47 -2.64
N ALA A 82 -3.60 3.46 -3.14
CA ALA A 82 -3.36 4.87 -2.86
C ALA A 82 -3.96 5.23 -1.50
N VAL A 83 -3.17 5.91 -0.67
CA VAL A 83 -3.58 6.34 0.68
C VAL A 83 -3.17 7.78 0.93
N ALA A 84 -3.69 8.37 2.00
CA ALA A 84 -3.52 9.79 2.30
C ALA A 84 -2.08 10.21 2.63
N SER A 85 -1.23 9.29 3.10
CA SER A 85 0.17 9.57 3.45
C SER A 85 1.02 8.30 3.51
N GLY A 86 2.34 8.45 3.51
CA GLY A 86 3.26 7.33 3.75
C GLY A 86 3.05 6.66 5.11
N ALA A 87 2.75 7.45 6.16
CA ALA A 87 2.40 6.91 7.48
C ALA A 87 1.13 6.04 7.41
N ALA A 88 0.10 6.48 6.68
CA ALA A 88 -1.11 5.69 6.49
C ALA A 88 -0.83 4.38 5.72
N ALA A 89 0.09 4.39 4.75
CA ALA A 89 0.48 3.19 4.01
C ALA A 89 1.09 2.14 4.96
N ILE A 90 2.00 2.57 5.83
CA ILE A 90 2.64 1.70 6.82
C ILE A 90 1.62 1.20 7.85
N THR A 91 0.79 2.08 8.39
CA THR A 91 -0.24 1.71 9.38
C THR A 91 -1.22 0.69 8.80
N TYR A 92 -1.80 0.95 7.62
CA TYR A 92 -2.76 0.02 6.98
C TYR A 92 -2.11 -1.32 6.65
N THR A 93 -0.85 -1.33 6.22
CA THR A 93 -0.12 -2.57 5.94
C THR A 93 0.05 -3.40 7.21
N ILE A 94 0.48 -2.78 8.31
CA ILE A 94 0.68 -3.51 9.57
C ILE A 94 -0.65 -3.99 10.15
N GLU A 95 -1.68 -3.15 10.17
CA GLU A 95 -3.01 -3.54 10.68
C GLU A 95 -3.65 -4.64 9.82
N ALA A 96 -3.35 -4.71 8.52
CA ALA A 96 -3.81 -5.80 7.67
C ALA A 96 -3.09 -7.13 7.97
N LEU A 97 -1.85 -7.09 8.46
CA LEU A 97 -1.01 -8.27 8.70
C LEU A 97 -1.05 -8.76 10.15
N ALA A 98 -1.17 -7.84 11.12
CA ALA A 98 -1.01 -8.08 12.54
C ALA A 98 -2.16 -7.48 13.36
N GLN A 99 -2.68 -8.27 14.28
CA GLN A 99 -3.79 -7.97 15.19
C GLN A 99 -3.35 -8.09 16.65
N ALA A 100 -4.25 -7.79 17.59
CA ALA A 100 -3.96 -7.89 19.02
C ALA A 100 -3.42 -9.28 19.41
N GLY A 101 -2.29 -9.32 20.12
CA GLY A 101 -1.57 -10.53 20.50
C GLY A 101 -0.52 -11.00 19.48
N GLU A 102 -0.37 -10.30 18.36
CA GLU A 102 0.59 -10.62 17.31
C GLU A 102 1.81 -9.69 17.36
N HIS A 103 2.83 -10.02 16.57
CA HIS A 103 4.17 -9.48 16.74
C HIS A 103 4.80 -9.02 15.41
N ILE A 104 5.60 -7.95 15.49
CA ILE A 104 6.43 -7.42 14.39
C ILE A 104 7.90 -7.40 14.82
N VAL A 105 8.81 -7.72 13.90
CA VAL A 105 10.24 -7.44 14.06
C VAL A 105 10.57 -6.21 13.21
N ALA A 106 11.29 -5.23 13.76
CA ALA A 106 11.63 -4.00 13.02
C ALA A 106 13.07 -3.56 13.22
N GLN A 107 13.69 -2.98 12.19
CA GLN A 107 14.99 -2.31 12.32
C GLN A 107 14.91 -1.13 13.30
N LYS A 108 15.95 -0.93 14.11
CA LYS A 108 16.05 0.22 15.06
C LYS A 108 16.13 1.57 14.34
N THR A 109 16.85 1.65 13.24
CA THR A 109 17.16 2.87 12.47
C THR A 109 16.20 3.08 11.29
N ILE A 110 14.91 3.18 11.60
CA ILE A 110 13.84 3.52 10.66
C ILE A 110 13.35 4.95 10.91
N TYR A 111 12.54 5.49 10.01
CA TYR A 111 11.93 6.80 10.19
C TYR A 111 11.28 6.96 11.58
N GLY A 112 11.59 8.06 12.28
CA GLY A 112 11.16 8.24 13.68
C GLY A 112 9.65 8.21 13.90
N GLY A 113 8.86 8.63 12.90
CA GLY A 113 7.40 8.48 12.94
C GLY A 113 6.96 7.02 12.89
N THR A 114 7.62 6.20 12.08
CA THR A 114 7.38 4.75 11.99
C THR A 114 7.81 4.04 13.26
N TYR A 115 8.96 4.42 13.82
CA TYR A 115 9.41 3.92 15.11
C TYR A 115 8.35 4.19 16.19
N ASN A 116 7.88 5.43 16.31
CA ASN A 116 6.86 5.81 17.30
C ASN A 116 5.51 5.10 17.09
N LEU A 117 5.09 4.92 15.83
CA LEU A 117 3.91 4.13 15.49
C LEU A 117 4.01 2.71 16.07
N LEU A 118 5.14 2.03 15.83
CA LEU A 118 5.38 0.66 16.29
C LEU A 118 5.60 0.53 17.80
N SER A 119 6.35 1.46 18.41
CA SER A 119 6.73 1.40 19.82
C SER A 119 5.60 1.81 20.78
N HIS A 120 4.68 2.66 20.31
CA HIS A 120 3.67 3.30 21.17
C HIS A 120 2.25 3.08 20.67
N THR A 121 1.94 3.48 19.43
CA THR A 121 0.55 3.49 18.95
C THR A 121 0.02 2.06 18.74
N LEU A 122 0.71 1.23 17.96
CA LEU A 122 0.25 -0.13 17.67
C LEU A 122 0.33 -1.05 18.90
N LYS A 123 1.24 -0.76 19.83
CA LYS A 123 1.28 -1.41 21.15
C LYS A 123 -0.03 -1.22 21.92
N GLN A 124 -0.67 -0.05 21.82
CA GLN A 124 -1.98 0.19 22.45
C GLN A 124 -3.11 -0.64 21.81
N PHE A 125 -2.94 -1.08 20.56
CA PHE A 125 -3.83 -2.03 19.88
C PHE A 125 -3.43 -3.49 20.07
N GLY A 126 -2.45 -3.76 20.95
CA GLY A 126 -2.01 -5.10 21.28
C GLY A 126 -1.03 -5.73 20.28
N VAL A 127 -0.48 -4.96 19.34
CA VAL A 127 0.57 -5.43 18.42
C VAL A 127 1.93 -5.06 19.02
N GLU A 128 2.71 -6.07 19.40
CA GLU A 128 4.03 -5.88 19.99
C GLU A 128 5.14 -5.84 18.93
N THR A 129 6.17 -5.02 19.15
CA THR A 129 7.30 -4.90 18.22
C THR A 129 8.62 -5.18 18.95
N THR A 130 9.47 -6.04 18.38
CA THR A 130 10.88 -6.18 18.79
C THR A 130 11.77 -5.44 17.81
N PHE A 131 12.54 -4.47 18.31
CA PHE A 131 13.49 -3.71 17.50
C PHE A 131 14.88 -4.36 17.50
N VAL A 132 15.47 -4.54 16.32
CA VAL A 132 16.73 -5.27 16.11
C VAL A 132 17.78 -4.45 15.34
N ASN A 133 19.06 -4.82 15.47
CA ASN A 133 20.07 -4.41 14.50
C ASN A 133 19.87 -5.23 13.22
N ALA A 134 19.44 -4.57 12.13
CA ALA A 134 19.19 -5.25 10.86
C ALA A 134 20.47 -5.77 10.17
N HIS A 135 21.65 -5.32 10.60
CA HIS A 135 22.94 -5.84 10.12
C HIS A 135 23.38 -7.12 10.84
N ASP A 136 22.66 -7.55 11.88
CA ASP A 136 22.89 -8.82 12.57
C ASP A 136 21.73 -9.76 12.26
N LEU A 137 21.91 -10.60 11.23
CA LEU A 137 20.91 -11.59 10.83
C LEU A 137 20.49 -12.51 11.97
N LYS A 138 21.41 -12.85 12.90
CA LYS A 138 21.06 -13.69 14.06
C LYS A 138 20.16 -12.96 15.05
N GLU A 139 20.33 -11.64 15.21
CA GLU A 139 19.43 -10.82 16.03
C GLU A 139 18.03 -10.77 15.39
N VAL A 140 17.95 -10.62 14.06
CA VAL A 140 16.69 -10.65 13.31
C VAL A 140 15.99 -12.01 13.46
N GLU A 141 16.68 -13.10 13.15
CA GLU A 141 16.15 -14.47 13.25
C GLU A 141 15.74 -14.82 14.68
N GLY A 142 16.56 -14.46 15.67
CA GLY A 142 16.28 -14.71 17.09
C GLY A 142 15.10 -13.90 17.63
N ALA A 143 14.73 -12.79 17.00
CA ALA A 143 13.56 -12.00 17.36
C ALA A 143 12.24 -12.57 16.79
N ILE A 144 12.31 -13.49 15.82
CA ILE A 144 11.12 -14.13 15.24
C ILE A 144 10.51 -15.10 16.24
N LYS A 145 9.24 -14.84 16.57
CA LYS A 145 8.37 -15.64 17.45
C LYS A 145 7.27 -16.34 16.64
N PRO A 146 6.61 -17.39 17.16
CA PRO A 146 5.52 -18.07 16.46
C PRO A 146 4.34 -17.17 16.02
N ASN A 147 4.14 -16.05 16.70
CA ASN A 147 3.09 -15.06 16.39
C ASN A 147 3.61 -13.85 15.58
N THR A 148 4.81 -13.92 14.99
CA THR A 148 5.38 -12.84 14.17
C THR A 148 4.75 -12.81 12.79
N LYS A 149 4.33 -11.63 12.33
CA LYS A 149 3.60 -11.45 11.06
C LYS A 149 4.39 -10.72 9.98
N ALA A 150 5.34 -9.88 10.37
CA ALA A 150 6.19 -9.19 9.43
C ALA A 150 7.55 -8.84 10.04
N VAL A 151 8.53 -8.68 9.15
CA VAL A 151 9.81 -8.01 9.40
C VAL A 151 9.78 -6.69 8.63
N TYR A 152 9.98 -5.57 9.30
CA TYR A 152 9.97 -4.22 8.72
C TYR A 152 11.37 -3.60 8.73
N LEU A 153 11.82 -3.11 7.58
CA LEU A 153 13.16 -2.57 7.36
C LEU A 153 13.10 -1.34 6.44
N GLU A 154 14.08 -0.45 6.56
CA GLU A 154 14.30 0.65 5.61
C GLU A 154 15.76 0.59 5.12
N THR A 155 15.94 0.47 3.81
CA THR A 155 17.27 0.57 3.17
C THR A 155 17.54 2.01 2.74
N LEU A 156 18.82 2.41 2.82
CA LEU A 156 19.24 3.81 2.94
C LEU A 156 18.56 4.50 4.14
N GLY A 157 18.44 3.78 5.26
CA GLY A 157 17.77 4.25 6.47
C GLY A 157 18.45 5.48 7.09
N ASN A 158 17.67 6.47 7.48
CA ASN A 158 18.15 7.68 8.15
C ASN A 158 18.44 7.38 9.64
N PRO A 159 19.57 7.82 10.24
CA PRO A 159 20.59 8.74 9.73
C PRO A 159 21.83 8.11 9.11
N ASN A 160 21.95 6.78 9.15
CA ASN A 160 23.22 6.12 8.86
C ASN A 160 23.36 5.65 7.41
N SER A 161 22.34 5.86 6.57
CA SER A 161 22.23 5.26 5.23
C SER A 161 22.38 3.74 5.28
N ASP A 162 21.69 3.11 6.23
CA ASP A 162 21.80 1.66 6.48
C ASP A 162 21.38 0.86 5.25
N ILE A 163 22.17 -0.17 4.89
CA ILE A 163 21.87 -1.12 3.81
C ILE A 163 21.91 -2.55 4.39
N PRO A 164 20.82 -3.01 5.02
CA PRO A 164 20.72 -4.39 5.50
C PRO A 164 20.76 -5.40 4.34
N ASP A 165 21.37 -6.57 4.57
CA ASP A 165 21.46 -7.71 3.62
C ASP A 165 20.38 -8.76 3.93
#